data_AF-A0A1H0NFW9-F1
#
_entry.id   AF-A0A1H0NFW9-F1
#
_cell.length_a   1.000
_cell.length_b   1.000
_cell.length_c   1.000
_cell.angle_alpha   90.00
_cell.angle_beta   90.00
_cell.angle_gamma   90.00
#
_symmetry.space_group_name_H-M   'P 1'
#
loop_
_entity.id
_entity.type
_entity.pdbx_description
1 polymer ?
#
loop_
_entity_poly.entity_id
_entity_poly.type
_entity_poly.pdbx_seq_one_letter_code
_entity_poly.pdbx_strand_id
1 'polypeptide(L)'
;MVAWMDKVCGAVDGTVKSLSDEPPIDMSDPSKLKTGMSEWLGTKVAAVDRSISDLKGLENGPHPRSKELATAAQEGMGQIKVLLADTKSKLDSATDETQAVTAFTEMASKAGELEKAGAGVQRKFDETGLATAARKAPGCKGLQASPPTP
;
A
#
# COMPACT_ATOMS: atom_id res chain seq x y z
N MET A 1 19.57 -6.73 -12.30
CA MET A 1 18.19 -7.22 -12.09
C MET A 1 17.80 -7.21 -10.61
N VAL A 2 18.50 -7.94 -9.74
CA VAL A 2 18.17 -8.04 -8.30
C VAL A 2 18.11 -6.67 -7.61
N ALA A 3 19.10 -5.80 -7.81
CA ALA A 3 19.11 -4.45 -7.21
C ALA A 3 17.97 -3.53 -7.68
N TRP A 4 17.46 -3.71 -8.90
CA TRP A 4 16.29 -2.96 -9.37
C TRP A 4 15.01 -3.50 -8.74
N MET A 5 14.88 -4.83 -8.69
CA MET A 5 13.76 -5.49 -8.05
C MET A 5 13.69 -5.19 -6.54
N ASP A 6 14.84 -5.11 -5.89
CA ASP A 6 14.97 -4.68 -4.50
C ASP A 6 14.38 -3.29 -4.26
N LYS A 7 14.61 -2.34 -5.18
CA LYS A 7 14.00 -1.01 -5.11
C LYS A 7 12.49 -1.03 -5.38
N VAL A 8 12.03 -1.82 -6.35
CA VAL A 8 10.59 -1.98 -6.65
C VAL A 8 9.86 -2.51 -5.42
N CYS A 9 10.37 -3.58 -4.82
CA CYS A 9 9.80 -4.15 -3.62
C CYS A 9 9.99 -3.25 -2.41
N GLY A 10 11.12 -2.56 -2.27
CA GLY A 10 11.37 -1.62 -1.18
C GLY A 10 10.39 -0.44 -1.16
N ALA A 11 10.03 0.09 -2.34
CA ALA A 11 8.99 1.10 -2.46
C ALA A 11 7.63 0.57 -1.97
N VAL A 12 7.30 -0.69 -2.30
CA VAL A 12 6.04 -1.30 -1.88
C VAL A 12 6.02 -1.65 -0.39
N ASP A 13 7.09 -2.24 0.11
CA ASP A 13 7.29 -2.66 1.50
C ASP A 13 7.29 -1.47 2.48
N GLY A 14 7.85 -0.33 2.07
CA GLY A 14 7.77 0.92 2.84
C GLY A 14 6.33 1.39 3.07
N THR A 15 5.46 1.23 2.06
CA THR A 15 4.02 1.51 2.22
C THR A 15 3.36 0.50 3.16
N VAL A 16 3.62 -0.80 2.99
CA VAL A 16 3.00 -1.84 3.82
C VAL A 16 3.35 -1.64 5.30
N LYS A 17 4.64 -1.42 5.60
CA LYS A 17 5.10 -1.10 6.96
C LYS A 17 4.42 0.15 7.51
N SER A 18 4.36 1.21 6.71
CA SER A 18 3.66 2.42 7.11
C SER A 18 2.20 2.12 7.43
N LEU A 19 1.47 1.36 6.60
CA LEU A 19 0.06 1.05 6.86
C LEU A 19 -0.15 0.22 8.13
N SER A 20 0.80 -0.63 8.49
CA SER A 20 0.76 -1.43 9.73
C SER A 20 1.06 -0.62 11.00
N ASP A 21 1.69 0.56 10.88
CA ASP A 21 1.96 1.41 12.05
C ASP A 21 0.65 2.05 12.56
N GLU A 22 0.11 1.49 13.63
CA GLU A 22 -1.05 2.03 14.35
C GLU A 22 -0.71 3.37 15.03
N PRO A 23 -1.59 4.38 14.94
CA PRO A 23 -1.38 5.66 15.61
C PRO A 23 -1.70 5.53 17.12
N PRO A 24 -1.00 6.26 18.00
CA PRO A 24 -1.41 6.39 19.38
C PRO A 24 -2.67 7.27 19.46
N ILE A 25 -3.86 6.67 19.37
CA ILE A 25 -5.13 7.41 19.42
C ILE A 25 -5.69 7.45 20.84
N ASP A 26 -6.03 8.66 21.29
CA ASP A 26 -6.81 8.88 22.49
C ASP A 26 -8.29 8.54 22.21
N MET A 27 -8.71 7.35 22.65
CA MET A 27 -10.10 6.88 22.51
C MET A 27 -11.06 7.46 23.56
N SER A 28 -10.57 8.29 24.49
CA SER A 28 -11.41 8.88 25.54
C SER A 28 -12.08 10.20 25.13
N ASP A 29 -11.62 10.80 24.03
CA ASP A 29 -12.14 12.05 23.48
C ASP A 29 -12.49 11.86 21.99
N PRO A 30 -13.79 11.86 21.62
CA PRO A 30 -14.23 11.66 20.24
C PRO A 30 -13.66 12.69 19.24
N SER A 31 -13.38 13.92 19.70
CA SER A 31 -12.79 14.95 18.83
C SER A 31 -11.33 14.64 18.55
N LYS A 32 -10.56 14.22 19.57
CA LYS A 32 -9.16 13.80 19.38
C LYS A 32 -9.05 12.50 18.61
N LEU A 33 -9.97 11.56 18.81
CA LEU A 33 -10.06 10.32 18.04
C LEU A 33 -10.16 10.64 16.55
N LYS A 34 -11.13 11.48 16.17
CA LYS A 34 -11.34 11.89 14.77
C LYS A 34 -10.11 12.59 14.20
N THR A 35 -9.55 13.58 14.90
CA THR A 35 -8.36 14.31 14.44
C THR A 35 -7.16 13.37 14.28
N GLY A 36 -6.86 12.53 15.27
CA GLY A 36 -5.72 11.62 15.22
C GLY A 36 -5.85 10.57 14.11
N MET A 37 -7.04 10.00 13.92
CA MET A 37 -7.33 9.08 12.81
C MET A 37 -7.19 9.77 11.43
N SER A 38 -7.68 11.00 11.32
CA SER A 38 -7.63 11.79 10.09
C SER A 38 -6.21 12.19 9.70
N GLU A 39 -5.40 12.59 10.68
CA GLU A 39 -3.97 12.86 10.49
C GLU A 39 -3.22 11.58 10.11
N TRP A 40 -3.49 10.48 10.82
CA TRP A 40 -2.90 9.18 10.53
C TRP A 40 -3.18 8.74 9.09
N LEU A 41 -4.43 8.77 8.63
CA LEU A 41 -4.77 8.47 7.23
C LEU A 41 -4.04 9.40 6.26
N GLY A 42 -3.89 10.69 6.60
CA GLY A 42 -3.09 11.64 5.83
C GLY A 42 -1.63 11.22 5.70
N THR A 43 -1.00 10.75 6.77
CA THR A 43 0.38 10.23 6.71
C THR A 43 0.50 8.99 5.83
N LYS A 44 -0.52 8.11 5.84
CA LYS A 44 -0.54 6.91 4.98
C LYS A 44 -0.69 7.27 3.52
N VAL A 45 -1.58 8.20 3.18
CA VAL A 45 -1.71 8.74 1.81
C VAL A 45 -0.36 9.28 1.32
N ALA A 46 0.35 10.06 2.15
CA ALA A 46 1.66 10.59 1.79
C ALA A 46 2.74 9.49 1.59
N ALA A 47 2.71 8.42 2.39
CA ALA A 47 3.61 7.28 2.23
C ALA A 47 3.36 6.52 0.91
N VAL A 48 2.09 6.31 0.56
CA VAL A 48 1.71 5.72 -0.73
C VAL A 48 2.15 6.60 -1.89
N ASP A 49 1.97 7.92 -1.79
CA ASP A 49 2.42 8.89 -2.81
C ASP A 49 3.93 8.83 -3.04
N ARG A 50 4.72 8.75 -1.96
CA ARG A 50 6.17 8.56 -2.05
C ARG A 50 6.51 7.29 -2.82
N SER A 51 5.83 6.19 -2.52
CA SER A 51 6.06 4.90 -3.16
C SER A 51 5.70 4.91 -4.64
N ILE A 52 4.61 5.59 -5.02
CA ILE A 52 4.26 5.82 -6.44
C ILE A 52 5.38 6.61 -7.15
N SER A 53 5.93 7.62 -6.49
CA SER A 53 7.03 8.43 -7.03
C SER A 53 8.31 7.61 -7.21
N ASP A 54 8.67 6.81 -6.20
CA ASP A 54 9.84 5.92 -6.24
C ASP A 54 9.68 4.88 -7.36
N LEU A 55 8.51 4.28 -7.50
CA LEU A 55 8.19 3.35 -8.60
C LEU A 55 8.28 4.03 -9.97
N LYS A 56 7.83 5.28 -10.09
CA LYS A 56 7.98 6.07 -11.33
C LYS A 56 9.44 6.22 -11.73
N GLY A 57 10.32 6.46 -10.75
CA GLY A 57 11.76 6.55 -10.96
C GLY A 57 12.40 5.23 -11.47
N LEU A 58 11.68 4.11 -11.36
CA LEU A 58 12.15 2.77 -11.74
C LEU A 58 11.65 2.31 -13.11
N GLU A 59 10.84 3.10 -13.82
CA GLU A 59 10.28 2.74 -15.13
C GLU A 59 11.37 2.42 -16.18
N ASN A 60 12.52 3.11 -16.12
CA ASN A 60 13.67 2.89 -17.02
C ASN A 60 14.67 1.85 -16.49
N GLY A 61 14.16 0.84 -15.78
CA GLY A 61 14.97 -0.23 -15.21
C GLY A 61 15.69 -1.11 -16.25
N PRO A 62 16.57 -2.01 -15.79
CA PRO A 62 17.39 -2.87 -16.65
C PRO A 62 16.59 -4.01 -17.33
N HIS A 63 15.31 -4.19 -17.03
CA HIS A 63 14.44 -5.17 -17.67
C HIS A 63 13.70 -4.55 -18.87
N PRO A 64 13.53 -5.26 -20.01
CA PRO A 64 12.74 -4.76 -21.14
C PRO A 64 11.30 -4.38 -20.77
N ARG A 65 10.74 -5.02 -19.75
CA ARG A 65 9.38 -4.75 -19.21
C ARG A 65 9.39 -3.91 -17.92
N SER A 66 10.48 -3.22 -17.59
CA SER A 66 10.59 -2.43 -16.34
C SER A 66 9.48 -1.40 -16.21
N LYS A 67 9.18 -0.67 -17.30
CA LYS A 67 8.11 0.32 -17.34
C LYS A 67 6.76 -0.29 -17.01
N GLU A 68 6.40 -1.37 -17.71
CA GLU A 68 5.11 -2.05 -17.50
C GLU A 68 4.93 -2.51 -16.05
N LEU A 69 5.99 -3.03 -15.45
CA LEU A 69 5.97 -3.53 -14.08
C LEU A 69 5.90 -2.41 -13.05
N ALA A 70 6.68 -1.35 -13.24
CA ALA A 70 6.60 -0.14 -12.43
C ALA A 70 5.20 0.46 -12.50
N THR A 71 4.63 0.57 -13.70
CA THR A 71 3.26 1.06 -13.91
C THR A 71 2.21 0.19 -13.23
N ALA A 72 2.31 -1.14 -13.33
CA ALA A 72 1.39 -2.03 -12.64
C ALA A 72 1.45 -1.87 -11.10
N ALA A 73 2.65 -1.70 -10.55
CA ALA A 73 2.82 -1.43 -9.12
C ALA A 73 2.29 -0.04 -8.73
N GLN A 74 2.48 0.97 -9.58
CA GLN A 74 1.93 2.32 -9.38
C GLN A 74 0.39 2.31 -9.39
N GLU A 75 -0.24 1.56 -10.29
CA GLU A 75 -1.69 1.41 -10.37
C GLU A 75 -2.26 0.79 -9.08
N GLY A 76 -1.65 -0.30 -8.60
CA GLY A 76 -2.04 -0.92 -7.33
C GLY A 76 -1.91 0.04 -6.15
N MET A 77 -0.80 0.78 -6.06
CA MET A 77 -0.61 1.82 -5.06
C MET A 77 -1.62 2.97 -5.20
N GLY A 78 -1.96 3.36 -6.42
CA GLY A 78 -2.96 4.37 -6.70
C GLY A 78 -4.34 3.99 -6.13
N GLN A 79 -4.73 2.72 -6.22
CA GLN A 79 -5.98 2.22 -5.63
C GLN A 79 -5.95 2.33 -4.10
N ILE A 80 -4.82 1.98 -3.46
CA ILE A 80 -4.63 2.13 -2.01
C ILE A 80 -4.76 3.61 -1.62
N LYS A 81 -4.10 4.51 -2.36
CA LYS A 81 -4.16 5.95 -2.12
C LYS A 81 -5.59 6.48 -2.14
N VAL A 82 -6.35 6.11 -3.18
CA VAL A 82 -7.74 6.54 -3.35
C VAL A 82 -8.59 6.05 -2.17
N LEU A 83 -8.42 4.79 -1.76
CA LEU A 83 -9.14 4.23 -0.63
C LEU A 83 -8.87 5.02 0.66
N LEU A 84 -7.59 5.24 0.99
CA LEU A 84 -7.21 5.97 2.21
C LEU A 84 -7.70 7.42 2.19
N ALA A 85 -7.62 8.10 1.05
CA ALA A 85 -8.09 9.47 0.88
C ALA A 85 -9.62 9.57 0.99
N ASP A 86 -10.36 8.60 0.44
CA ASP A 86 -11.81 8.51 0.59
C ASP A 86 -12.21 8.28 2.05
N THR A 87 -11.58 7.31 2.73
CA THR A 87 -11.82 7.06 4.16
C THR A 87 -11.51 8.29 5.00
N LYS A 88 -10.41 9.01 4.71
CA LYS A 88 -10.07 10.27 5.38
C LYS A 88 -11.16 11.32 5.17
N SER A 89 -11.60 11.52 3.93
CA SER A 89 -12.64 12.50 3.59
C SER A 89 -13.97 12.20 4.32
N LYS A 90 -14.37 10.92 4.34
CA LYS A 90 -15.56 10.46 5.07
C LYS A 90 -15.44 10.67 6.57
N LEU A 91 -14.28 10.34 7.15
CA LEU A 91 -13.99 10.58 8.55
C LEU A 91 -14.02 12.07 8.88
N ASP A 92 -13.41 12.92 8.05
CA ASP A 92 -13.40 14.38 8.21
C ASP A 92 -14.81 14.97 8.14
N SER A 93 -15.68 14.36 7.33
CA SER A 93 -17.09 14.74 7.18
C SER A 93 -18.01 14.13 8.25
N ALA A 94 -17.55 13.11 9.00
CA ALA A 94 -18.35 12.40 9.97
C ALA A 94 -18.82 13.32 11.11
N THR A 95 -20.11 13.31 11.40
CA THR A 95 -20.70 14.11 12.49
C THR A 95 -20.92 13.31 13.79
N ASP A 96 -20.76 12.00 13.73
CA ASP A 96 -20.92 11.08 14.86
C ASP A 96 -20.01 9.84 14.71
N GLU A 97 -19.90 9.07 15.78
CA GLU A 97 -19.05 7.87 15.86
C GLU A 97 -19.48 6.77 14.90
N THR A 98 -20.78 6.65 14.60
CA THR A 98 -21.30 5.59 13.70
C THR A 98 -20.80 5.84 12.27
N GLN A 99 -20.78 7.10 11.83
CA GLN A 99 -20.24 7.48 10.53
C GLN A 99 -18.73 7.22 10.44
N ALA A 100 -17.97 7.52 11.50
CA ALA A 100 -16.55 7.23 11.57
C ALA A 100 -16.27 5.71 11.46
N VAL A 101 -16.95 4.90 12.26
CA VAL A 101 -16.84 3.43 12.22
C VAL A 101 -17.23 2.86 10.85
N THR A 102 -18.27 3.42 10.22
CA THR A 102 -18.71 3.02 8.87
C THR A 102 -17.60 3.25 7.85
N ALA A 103 -16.93 4.41 7.89
CA ALA A 103 -15.83 4.72 6.96
C ALA A 103 -14.68 3.70 7.06
N PHE A 104 -14.30 3.30 8.27
CA PHE A 104 -13.27 2.27 8.48
C PHE A 104 -13.74 0.86 8.10
N THR A 105 -15.01 0.55 8.32
CA THR A 105 -15.60 -0.73 7.92
C THR A 105 -15.61 -0.89 6.40
N GLU A 106 -15.96 0.17 5.67
CA GLU A 106 -15.89 0.21 4.21
C GLU A 106 -14.44 0.07 3.71
N MET A 107 -13.49 0.74 4.38
CA MET A 107 -12.06 0.60 4.09
C MET A 107 -11.60 -0.85 4.23
N ALA A 108 -11.92 -1.48 5.36
CA ALA A 108 -11.57 -2.88 5.63
C ALA A 108 -12.21 -3.84 4.62
N SER A 109 -13.47 -3.59 4.23
CA SER A 109 -14.18 -4.39 3.22
C SER A 109 -13.50 -4.34 1.85
N LYS A 110 -12.81 -3.24 1.54
CA LYS A 110 -12.05 -3.05 0.29
C LYS A 110 -10.60 -3.54 0.38
N ALA A 111 -10.10 -3.87 1.57
CA ALA A 111 -8.75 -4.40 1.74
C ALA A 111 -8.54 -5.69 0.93
N GLY A 112 -9.55 -6.58 0.86
CA GLY A 112 -9.48 -7.79 0.05
C GLY A 112 -9.37 -7.55 -1.46
N GLU A 113 -9.82 -6.39 -1.96
CA GLU A 113 -9.60 -5.98 -3.36
C GLU A 113 -8.13 -5.54 -3.57
N LEU A 114 -7.55 -4.86 -2.58
CA LEU A 114 -6.13 -4.46 -2.60
C LEU A 114 -5.19 -5.66 -2.54
N GLU A 115 -5.52 -6.68 -1.76
CA GLU A 115 -4.77 -7.95 -1.72
C GLU A 115 -4.75 -8.63 -3.10
N LYS A 116 -5.91 -8.67 -3.79
CA LYS A 116 -6.00 -9.19 -5.16
C LYS A 116 -5.16 -8.38 -6.15
N ALA A 117 -5.17 -7.06 -6.03
CA ALA A 117 -4.32 -6.20 -6.85
C ALA A 117 -2.82 -6.50 -6.61
N GLY A 118 -2.42 -6.67 -5.35
CA GLY A 118 -1.07 -7.09 -4.98
C GLY A 118 -0.67 -8.45 -5.57
N ALA A 119 -1.56 -9.44 -5.48
CA ALA A 119 -1.35 -10.76 -6.10
C ALA A 119 -1.22 -10.67 -7.63
N GLY A 120 -1.95 -9.76 -8.28
CA GLY A 120 -1.83 -9.48 -9.71
C GLY A 120 -0.45 -8.92 -10.10
N VAL A 121 0.11 -8.02 -9.28
CA VAL A 121 1.48 -7.51 -9.47
C VAL A 121 2.51 -8.61 -9.31
N GLN A 122 2.37 -9.46 -8.27
CA GLN A 122 3.27 -10.60 -8.07
C GLN A 122 3.23 -11.57 -9.26
N ARG A 123 2.03 -11.88 -9.77
CA ARG A 123 1.86 -12.73 -10.95
C ARG A 123 2.57 -12.15 -12.18
N LYS A 124 2.54 -10.82 -12.38
CA LYS A 124 3.30 -10.18 -13.46
C LYS A 124 4.81 -10.36 -13.30
N PHE A 125 5.35 -10.38 -12.08
CA PHE A 125 6.77 -10.70 -11.87
C PHE A 125 7.11 -12.14 -12.27
N ASP A 126 6.20 -13.09 -12.03
CA ASP A 126 6.39 -14.47 -12.44
C ASP A 126 6.36 -14.61 -13.97
N GLU A 127 5.36 -14.03 -14.63
CA GLU A 127 5.19 -14.06 -16.09
C GLU A 127 6.32 -13.35 -16.85
N THR A 128 7.05 -12.45 -16.20
CA THR A 128 8.20 -11.72 -16.78
C THR A 128 9.56 -12.34 -16.48
N GLY A 129 9.59 -13.51 -15.81
CA GLY A 129 10.85 -14.18 -15.45
C GLY A 129 11.61 -13.50 -14.32
N LEU A 130 10.99 -12.53 -13.63
CA LEU A 130 11.58 -11.76 -12.55
C LEU A 130 11.43 -12.40 -11.18
N ALA A 131 10.66 -13.48 -11.07
CA ALA A 131 10.48 -14.26 -9.84
C ALA A 131 11.80 -14.58 -9.12
N THR A 132 12.83 -15.00 -9.87
CA THR A 132 14.15 -15.32 -9.28
C THR A 132 14.85 -14.08 -8.74
N ALA A 133 14.72 -12.94 -9.42
CA ALA A 133 15.28 -11.67 -8.95
C ALA A 133 14.53 -11.18 -7.71
N ALA A 134 13.20 -11.32 -7.67
CA ALA A 134 12.35 -10.98 -6.53
C ALA A 134 12.69 -11.83 -5.31
N ARG A 135 12.83 -13.16 -5.45
CA ARG A 135 13.24 -14.03 -4.33
C ARG A 135 14.61 -13.69 -3.73
N LYS A 136 15.53 -13.18 -4.56
CA LYS A 136 16.88 -12.79 -4.13
C LYS A 136 16.95 -11.37 -3.57
N ALA A 137 15.97 -10.53 -3.86
CA ALA A 137 15.93 -9.15 -3.44
C ALA A 137 15.46 -9.05 -1.96
N PRO A 138 16.28 -8.50 -1.05
CA PRO A 138 15.91 -8.32 0.36
C PRO A 138 14.58 -7.60 0.56
N GLY A 139 14.32 -6.50 -0.16
CA GLY A 139 13.09 -5.72 -0.06
C GLY A 139 11.83 -6.49 -0.43
N CYS A 140 11.94 -7.56 -1.23
CA CYS A 140 10.79 -8.41 -1.56
C CYS A 140 10.48 -9.45 -0.50
N LYS A 141 11.39 -9.71 0.45
CA LYS A 141 11.16 -10.70 1.51
C LYS A 141 10.08 -10.25 2.50
N GLY A 142 9.99 -8.94 2.76
CA GLY A 142 8.94 -8.36 3.62
C GLY A 142 7.53 -8.44 3.02
N LEU A 143 7.44 -8.66 1.70
CA LEU A 143 6.18 -8.72 0.95
C LEU A 143 5.75 -10.14 0.61
N GLN A 144 6.59 -11.14 0.88
CA GLN A 144 6.19 -12.53 0.73
C GLN A 144 5.15 -12.80 1.81
N ALA A 145 3.89 -12.95 1.40
CA ALA A 145 2.84 -13.42 2.31
C ALA A 145 3.35 -14.68 3.02
N SER A 146 3.16 -14.75 4.34
CA SER A 146 3.30 -16.01 5.08
C SER A 146 2.51 -17.08 4.32
N PRO A 147 3.08 -18.28 4.09
CA PRO A 147 2.35 -19.33 3.42
C PRO A 147 1.03 -19.57 4.17
N PRO A 148 -0.09 -19.82 3.46
CA PRO A 148 -1.32 -20.21 4.14
C PRO A 148 -1.00 -21.41 5.03
N THR A 149 -1.29 -21.29 6.33
CA THR A 149 -1.20 -22.41 7.26
C THR A 149 -2.01 -23.59 6.68
N PRO A 150 -1.43 -24.80 6.61
CA PRO A 150 -2.06 -25.97 5.99
C PRO A 150 -3.37 -26.38 6.68
#